data_AF-A0A2G6NC00-F1
#
_entry.id   AF-A0A2G6NC00-F1
#
_cell.length_a   1.000
_cell.length_b   1.000
_cell.length_c   1.000
_cell.angle_alpha   90.00
_cell.angle_beta   90.00
_cell.angle_gamma   90.00
#
_symmetry.space_group_name_H-M   'P 1'
#
loop_
_entity.id
_entity.type
_entity.pdbx_description
1 polymer ?
#
loop_
_entity_poly.entity_id
_entity_poly.type
_entity_poly.pdbx_seq_one_letter_code
_entity_poly.pdbx_strand_id
1 'polypeptide(L)'
;MEFIIQQHLMISPEKKGSDKLVKQSFPLRFGRYSEIRTPDFEFCFNLNGEIKFIRGLRPDWPHPAEQFKRTIGNDWIYYTVGDKSGRDGIISWMGEYYLPCLPYSSNPVWEINYFSNPV
;
A
#
# COMPACT_ATOMS: atom_id res chain seq x y z
N MET A 1 2.19 32.80 -12.23
CA MET A 1 3.48 32.36 -11.66
C MET A 1 3.46 30.84 -11.70
N GLU A 2 3.97 30.25 -12.79
CA GLU A 2 3.95 28.80 -12.97
C GLU A 2 5.11 28.19 -12.19
N PHE A 3 4.79 27.41 -11.16
CA PHE A 3 5.77 26.60 -10.45
C PHE A 3 6.06 25.37 -11.30
N ILE A 4 7.24 25.31 -11.91
CA ILE A 4 7.76 24.09 -12.55
C ILE A 4 8.07 23.12 -11.41
N ILE A 5 7.21 22.13 -11.22
CA ILE A 5 7.41 21.05 -10.25
C ILE A 5 8.60 20.22 -10.72
N GLN A 6 9.70 20.22 -9.96
CA GLN A 6 10.82 19.32 -10.18
C GLN A 6 10.32 17.87 -10.10
N GLN A 7 10.26 17.19 -11.24
CA GLN A 7 10.00 15.75 -11.30
C GLN A 7 11.20 15.03 -10.72
N HIS A 8 11.15 14.70 -9.41
CA HIS A 8 12.19 13.91 -8.76
C HIS A 8 12.06 12.46 -9.22
N LEU A 9 12.77 12.12 -10.30
CA LEU A 9 12.98 10.76 -10.76
C LEU A 9 14.13 10.15 -9.96
N MET A 10 13.84 9.10 -9.20
CA MET A 10 14.86 8.32 -8.50
C MET A 10 15.03 6.98 -9.18
N ILE A 11 16.26 6.63 -9.49
CA ILE A 11 16.61 5.34 -10.10
C ILE A 11 17.55 4.64 -9.12
N SER A 12 17.20 3.42 -8.71
CA SER A 12 18.00 2.61 -7.80
C SER A 12 18.22 1.23 -8.41
N PRO A 13 19.30 1.05 -9.19
CA PRO A 13 19.66 -0.24 -9.74
C PRO A 13 20.21 -1.17 -8.65
N GLU A 14 19.98 -2.48 -8.79
CA GLU A 14 20.52 -3.52 -7.91
C GLU A 14 20.30 -3.29 -6.41
N LYS A 15 19.17 -2.65 -6.07
CA LYS A 15 18.76 -2.44 -4.68
C LYS A 15 18.66 -3.78 -3.97
N LYS A 16 19.36 -3.87 -2.84
CA LYS A 16 19.29 -5.03 -1.95
C LYS A 16 18.09 -4.85 -1.03
N GLY A 17 17.12 -5.74 -1.13
CA GLY A 17 16.03 -5.86 -0.17
C GLY A 17 16.56 -6.27 1.22
N SER A 18 15.66 -6.33 2.20
CA SER A 18 16.08 -6.75 3.55
C SER A 18 16.65 -8.17 3.51
N ASP A 19 17.84 -8.37 4.08
CA ASP A 19 18.44 -9.71 4.25
C ASP A 19 17.80 -10.47 5.42
N LYS A 20 17.03 -9.78 6.28
CA LYS A 20 16.39 -10.36 7.46
C LYS A 20 14.88 -10.39 7.27
N LEU A 21 14.27 -11.53 7.60
CA LEU A 21 12.83 -11.67 7.74
C LEU A 21 12.39 -10.84 8.96
N VAL A 22 12.01 -9.58 8.72
CA VAL A 22 11.43 -8.71 9.74
C VAL A 22 9.91 -8.85 9.66
N LYS A 23 9.26 -9.18 10.78
CA LYS A 23 7.80 -9.15 10.87
C LYS A 23 7.34 -7.70 10.82
N GLN A 24 6.92 -7.24 9.64
CA GLN A 24 6.33 -5.93 9.44
C GLN A 24 4.88 -6.05 9.00
N SER A 25 4.11 -4.98 9.23
CA SER A 25 2.71 -4.82 8.84
C SER A 25 2.50 -4.82 7.32
N PHE A 26 3.56 -4.66 6.52
CA PHE A 26 3.49 -4.63 5.07
C PHE A 26 4.47 -5.62 4.44
N PRO A 27 4.13 -6.23 3.29
CA PRO A 27 5.01 -7.17 2.61
C PRO A 27 6.31 -6.46 2.20
N LEU A 28 7.42 -6.88 2.81
CA LEU A 28 8.75 -6.38 2.47
C LEU A 28 9.25 -7.04 1.17
N ARG A 29 9.98 -6.27 0.35
CA ARG A 29 10.68 -6.84 -0.81
C ARG A 29 12.01 -7.45 -0.36
N PHE A 30 12.22 -8.70 -0.76
CA PHE A 30 13.43 -9.48 -0.49
C PHE A 30 14.23 -9.70 -1.79
N GLY A 31 15.52 -9.95 -1.64
CA GLY A 31 16.43 -10.21 -2.76
C GLY A 31 16.90 -8.94 -3.49
N ARG A 32 17.46 -9.11 -4.69
CA ARG A 32 17.94 -8.01 -5.54
C ARG A 32 16.88 -7.62 -6.57
N TYR A 33 16.67 -6.32 -6.72
CA TYR A 33 15.76 -5.76 -7.73
C TYR A 33 16.21 -4.35 -8.08
N SER A 34 15.75 -3.85 -9.22
CA SER A 34 15.91 -2.44 -9.56
C SER A 34 14.58 -1.72 -9.39
N GLU A 35 14.60 -0.46 -9.01
CA GLU A 35 13.40 0.37 -8.92
C GLU A 35 13.60 1.72 -9.61
N ILE A 36 12.52 2.21 -10.22
CA ILE A 36 12.38 3.59 -10.67
C ILE A 36 11.20 4.16 -9.90
N ARG A 37 11.42 5.28 -9.23
CA ARG A 37 10.41 5.96 -8.44
C ARG A 37 10.22 7.37 -8.97
N THR A 38 8.96 7.67 -9.26
CA THR A 38 8.48 9.01 -9.63
C THR A 38 7.67 9.57 -8.46
N PRO A 39 7.21 10.83 -8.52
CA PRO A 39 6.28 11.36 -7.51
C PRO A 39 4.97 10.55 -7.42
N ASP A 40 4.57 9.91 -8.52
CA ASP A 40 3.23 9.33 -8.65
C ASP A 40 3.24 7.81 -8.56
N PHE A 41 4.30 7.19 -9.07
CA PHE A 41 4.40 5.74 -9.23
C PHE A 41 5.76 5.20 -8.80
N GLU A 42 5.75 3.95 -8.35
CA GLU A 42 6.92 3.11 -8.20
C GLU A 42 6.86 1.95 -9.20
N PHE A 43 7.93 1.82 -9.97
CA PHE A 43 8.18 0.73 -10.90
C PHE A 43 9.27 -0.15 -10.32
N CYS A 44 9.04 -1.46 -10.31
CA CYS A 44 10.06 -2.42 -9.89
C CYS A 44 10.36 -3.41 -11.01
N PHE A 45 11.63 -3.69 -11.18
CA PHE A 45 12.17 -4.46 -12.29
C PHE A 45 12.77 -5.77 -11.79
N ASN A 46 12.71 -6.78 -12.65
CA ASN A 46 13.46 -8.02 -12.46
C ASN A 46 14.94 -7.81 -12.81
N LEU A 47 15.76 -8.86 -12.66
CA LEU A 47 17.19 -8.81 -12.96
C LEU A 47 17.49 -8.65 -14.46
N ASN A 48 16.50 -8.87 -15.33
CA ASN A 48 16.61 -8.66 -16.78
C ASN A 48 16.23 -7.22 -17.19
N GLY A 49 15.92 -6.33 -16.24
CA GLY A 49 15.50 -4.96 -16.53
C GLY A 49 14.06 -4.85 -17.02
N GLU A 50 13.24 -5.87 -16.84
CA GLU A 50 11.84 -5.85 -17.21
C GLU A 50 10.96 -5.45 -16.03
N ILE A 51 9.90 -4.68 -16.28
CA ILE A 51 8.95 -4.30 -15.23
C ILE A 51 8.27 -5.57 -14.71
N LYS A 52 8.31 -5.74 -13.39
CA LYS A 52 7.65 -6.83 -12.66
C LYS A 52 6.43 -6.32 -11.90
N PHE A 53 6.51 -5.14 -11.30
CA PHE A 53 5.42 -4.54 -10.54
C PHE A 53 5.32 -3.03 -10.77
N ILE A 54 4.10 -2.50 -10.70
CA ILE A 54 3.79 -1.07 -10.68
C ILE A 54 2.80 -0.81 -9.54
N ARG A 55 3.05 0.22 -8.73
CA ARG A 55 2.09 0.73 -7.75
C ARG A 55 2.05 2.25 -7.76
N GLY A 56 0.89 2.82 -7.41
CA GLY A 56 0.77 4.25 -7.14
C GLY A 56 1.31 4.60 -5.75
N LEU A 57 1.77 5.83 -5.61
CA LEU A 57 2.33 6.40 -4.37
C LEU A 57 1.48 7.54 -3.81
N ARG A 58 0.52 8.02 -4.58
CA ARG A 58 -0.38 9.10 -4.19
C ARG A 58 -1.69 8.56 -3.61
N PRO A 59 -2.44 9.40 -2.86
CA PRO A 59 -3.73 9.01 -2.28
C PRO A 59 -4.85 8.75 -3.30
N ASP A 60 -4.71 9.19 -4.55
CA ASP A 60 -5.65 8.89 -5.64
C ASP A 60 -5.45 7.47 -6.20
N TRP A 61 -4.37 6.78 -5.83
CA TRP A 61 -4.24 5.34 -6.07
C TRP A 61 -5.22 4.58 -5.16
N PRO A 62 -6.02 3.63 -5.69
CA PRO A 62 -7.16 3.08 -4.96
C PRO A 62 -6.83 2.54 -3.56
N HIS A 63 -5.71 1.83 -3.40
CA HIS A 63 -5.22 1.42 -2.09
C HIS A 63 -3.71 1.12 -2.11
N PRO A 64 -2.91 1.48 -1.08
CA PRO A 64 -1.44 1.34 -1.09
C PRO A 64 -0.89 -0.08 -1.29
N ALA A 65 -1.70 -1.09 -1.01
CA ALA A 65 -1.36 -2.50 -1.22
C ALA A 65 -1.79 -3.04 -2.60
N GLU A 66 -2.51 -2.24 -3.39
CA GLU A 66 -2.89 -2.61 -4.75
C GLU A 66 -1.77 -2.33 -5.74
N GLN A 67 -1.60 -3.22 -6.71
CA GLN A 67 -0.50 -3.17 -7.65
C GLN A 67 -0.81 -3.91 -8.94
N PHE A 68 -0.20 -3.46 -10.04
CA PHE A 68 -0.10 -4.24 -11.25
C PHE A 68 1.13 -5.14 -11.19
N LYS A 69 1.00 -6.37 -11.67
CA LYS A 69 2.10 -7.31 -11.88
C LYS A 69 2.12 -7.74 -13.33
N ARG A 70 3.29 -7.67 -13.95
CA ARG A 70 3.52 -8.25 -15.27
C ARG A 70 3.82 -9.74 -15.12
N THR A 71 3.13 -10.58 -15.90
CA THR A 71 3.40 -12.02 -15.96
C THR A 71 4.59 -12.31 -16.89
N ILE A 72 5.07 -13.56 -16.86
CA ILE A 72 6.09 -14.02 -17.82
C ILE A 72 5.55 -13.97 -19.26
N GLY A 73 4.23 -14.13 -19.44
CA GLY A 73 3.55 -14.02 -20.73
C GLY A 73 3.36 -12.60 -21.25
N ASN A 74 3.89 -11.57 -20.54
CA ASN A 74 3.68 -10.16 -20.84
C ASN A 74 2.25 -9.64 -20.60
N ASP A 75 1.42 -10.41 -19.89
CA ASP A 75 0.10 -9.96 -19.45
C ASP A 75 0.20 -9.14 -18.18
N TRP A 76 -0.81 -8.29 -17.95
CA TRP A 76 -0.94 -7.51 -16.74
C TRP A 76 -2.06 -8.04 -15.86
N ILE A 77 -1.72 -8.34 -14.61
CA ILE A 77 -2.67 -8.74 -13.57
C ILE A 77 -2.77 -7.59 -12.57
N TYR A 78 -3.99 -7.15 -12.30
CA TYR A 78 -4.29 -6.19 -11.24
C TYR A 78 -4.59 -6.93 -9.94
N TYR A 79 -3.72 -6.76 -8.94
CA TYR A 79 -3.96 -7.24 -7.58
C TYR A 79 -4.71 -6.16 -6.82
N THR A 80 -6.03 -6.32 -6.73
CA THR A 80 -6.88 -5.54 -5.84
C THR A 80 -6.89 -6.17 -4.44
N VAL A 81 -7.04 -5.36 -3.40
CA VAL A 81 -7.34 -5.85 -2.05
C VAL A 81 -8.82 -6.22 -1.88
N GLY A 82 -9.63 -6.03 -2.91
CA GLY A 82 -11.08 -6.29 -2.88
C GLY A 82 -11.84 -5.24 -2.06
N ASP A 83 -11.17 -4.18 -1.64
CA ASP A 83 -11.77 -3.03 -0.97
C ASP A 83 -12.55 -2.22 -2.01
N LYS A 84 -13.89 -2.26 -1.93
CA LYS A 84 -14.67 -1.10 -2.36
C LYS A 84 -14.66 -0.12 -1.19
N SER A 85 -13.72 0.82 -1.17
CA SER A 85 -13.60 1.76 -0.05
C SER A 85 -14.87 2.60 -0.01
N GLY A 86 -15.80 2.26 0.89
CA GLY A 86 -17.16 2.83 0.90
C GLY A 86 -18.18 1.94 1.62
N ARG A 87 -19.46 2.36 1.60
CA ARG A 87 -20.55 1.71 2.37
C ARG A 87 -20.84 0.24 2.03
N ASP A 88 -20.47 -0.22 0.83
CA ASP A 88 -20.82 -1.56 0.31
C ASP A 88 -19.60 -2.49 0.14
N GLY A 89 -18.45 -2.17 0.73
CA GLY A 89 -17.20 -2.93 0.60
C GLY A 89 -16.57 -3.40 1.91
N ILE A 90 -15.38 -4.01 1.80
CA ILE A 90 -14.57 -4.41 2.95
C ILE A 90 -13.97 -3.14 3.57
N ILE A 91 -14.45 -2.76 4.75
CA ILE A 91 -13.94 -1.59 5.47
C ILE A 91 -12.45 -1.82 5.82
N SER A 92 -11.56 -1.05 5.18
CA SER A 92 -10.13 -1.07 5.47
C SER A 92 -9.82 -0.27 6.74
N TRP A 93 -9.63 -0.97 7.86
CA TRP A 93 -9.23 -0.39 9.15
C TRP A 93 -7.71 -0.22 9.25
N MET A 94 -7.10 0.49 8.31
CA MET A 94 -5.67 0.82 8.41
C MET A 94 -5.45 2.03 9.33
N GLY A 95 -4.93 1.80 10.53
CA GLY A 95 -4.57 2.83 11.50
C GLY A 95 -4.56 2.28 12.94
N GLU A 96 -4.01 3.04 13.89
CA GLU A 96 -4.20 2.78 15.32
C GLU A 96 -5.58 3.28 15.76
N TYR A 97 -6.64 2.59 15.34
CA TYR A 97 -7.98 2.78 15.91
C TYR A 97 -8.08 1.99 17.21
N TYR A 98 -7.20 2.28 18.17
CA TYR A 98 -7.40 1.82 19.54
C TYR A 98 -8.59 2.58 20.11
N LEU A 99 -9.77 2.04 19.87
CA LEU A 99 -10.97 2.44 20.55
C LEU A 99 -10.88 1.83 21.96
N PRO A 100 -10.74 2.64 23.03
CA PRO A 100 -10.66 2.13 24.38
C PRO A 100 -12.05 1.66 24.79
N CYS A 101 -12.34 0.40 24.47
CA CYS A 101 -13.55 -0.32 24.79
C CYS A 101 -13.49 -0.84 26.22
N LEU A 102 -13.35 0.06 27.20
CA LEU A 102 -13.17 -0.34 28.60
C LEU A 102 -14.41 -1.11 29.10
N PRO A 103 -14.25 -2.27 29.76
CA PRO A 103 -15.34 -3.18 30.07
C PRO A 103 -16.25 -2.72 31.24
N TYR A 104 -16.17 -1.45 31.64
CA TYR A 104 -16.95 -0.92 32.76
C TYR A 104 -18.37 -0.57 32.28
N SER A 105 -19.37 -1.11 32.98
CA SER A 105 -20.78 -0.84 32.68
C SER A 105 -21.22 0.60 32.96
N SER A 106 -20.43 1.35 33.73
CA SER A 106 -20.60 2.76 34.02
C SER A 106 -19.42 3.58 33.50
N ASN A 107 -19.73 4.76 32.95
CA ASN A 107 -18.77 5.73 32.41
C ASN A 107 -17.98 5.29 31.16
N PRO A 108 -18.61 4.73 30.10
CA PRO A 108 -17.93 4.66 28.82
C PRO A 108 -17.68 6.08 28.31
N VAL A 109 -16.45 6.37 27.84
CA VAL A 109 -16.12 7.67 27.23
C VAL A 109 -16.98 7.92 25.99
N TRP A 110 -17.35 6.84 25.30
CA TRP A 110 -18.21 6.83 24.13
C TRP A 110 -19.21 5.69 24.21
N GLU A 111 -20.47 5.98 23.87
CA GLU A 111 -21.50 4.96 23.72
C GLU A 111 -21.30 4.25 22.37
N ILE A 112 -20.59 3.12 22.40
CA ILE A 112 -20.16 2.42 21.19
C ILE A 112 -20.70 1.00 21.22
N ASN A 113 -21.41 0.62 20.16
CA ASN A 113 -21.80 -0.75 19.93
C ASN A 113 -20.70 -1.47 19.12
N TYR A 114 -19.95 -2.36 19.78
CA TYR A 114 -18.85 -3.12 19.17
C TYR A 114 -19.27 -4.05 18.02
N PHE A 115 -20.57 -4.29 17.86
CA PHE A 115 -21.13 -5.06 16.75
C PHE A 115 -21.68 -4.19 15.62
N SER A 116 -21.63 -2.86 15.75
CA SER A 116 -22.08 -1.93 14.72
C SER A 116 -20.92 -1.43 13.87
N ASN A 117 -21.20 -1.15 12.59
CA ASN A 117 -20.26 -0.41 11.76
C ASN A 117 -20.09 1.00 12.34
N PRO A 118 -18.86 1.56 12.34
CA PRO A 118 -18.65 2.96 12.68
C PRO A 118 -19.46 3.84 11.71
N VAL A 119 -19.98 4.96 12.22
CA VAL A 119 -20.64 5.99 11.41
C VAL A 119 -19.63 7.08 11.05
#